data_AF-A0A944EE16-F1
#
_entry.id   AF-A0A944EE16-F1
#
_cell.length_a   1.000
_cell.length_b   1.000
_cell.length_c   1.000
_cell.angle_alpha   90.00
_cell.angle_beta   90.00
_cell.angle_gamma   90.00
#
_symmetry.space_group_name_H-M   'P 1'
#
loop_
_entity.id
_entity.type
_entity.pdbx_description
1 polymer ?
#
loop_
_entity_poly.entity_id
_entity_poly.type
_entity_poly.pdbx_seq_one_letter_code
_entity_poly.pdbx_strand_id
1 'polypeptide(L)'
;MTNPPPERTLIYAVDLTPEDVRALETFLNAQLGRVSEQIGETGETSFAMRSLLILVSDSAGFLHQLLTVERPEPWQRAATVREWQRLRSTALDFNHCDGFDYDRWWKQIRHYDAADEAAEEERIRHFAATR
;
A
#
# COMPACT_ATOMS: atom_id res chain seq x y z
N MET A 1 -21.92 -7.15 32.49
CA MET A 1 -20.80 -6.25 32.12
C MET A 1 -20.05 -6.93 30.98
N THR A 2 -20.18 -6.39 29.78
CA THR A 2 -19.43 -6.80 28.59
C THR A 2 -17.98 -6.34 28.75
N ASN A 3 -17.04 -7.29 28.83
CA ASN A 3 -15.61 -6.96 28.82
C ASN A 3 -15.24 -6.36 27.46
N PRO A 4 -14.40 -5.30 27.40
CA PRO A 4 -13.84 -4.84 26.14
C PRO A 4 -13.02 -5.99 25.52
N PRO A 5 -13.02 -6.15 24.18
CA PRO A 5 -12.21 -7.18 23.55
C PRO A 5 -10.73 -6.92 23.89
N PRO A 6 -9.98 -7.95 24.33
CA PRO A 6 -8.56 -7.78 24.62
C PRO A 6 -7.84 -7.32 23.35
N GLU A 7 -7.28 -6.12 23.42
CA GLU A 7 -6.38 -5.56 22.42
C GLU A 7 -5.28 -6.58 22.09
N ARG A 8 -5.03 -6.75 20.78
CA ARG A 8 -4.10 -7.70 20.13
C ARG A 8 -4.71 -9.03 19.68
N THR A 9 -6.00 -9.02 19.33
CA THR A 9 -6.40 -9.71 18.10
C THR A 9 -5.61 -9.07 16.95
N LEU A 10 -4.82 -9.85 16.22
CA LEU A 10 -4.25 -9.44 14.95
C LEU A 10 -5.42 -9.16 14.01
N ILE A 11 -5.86 -7.90 13.94
CA ILE A 11 -6.84 -7.48 12.94
C ILE A 11 -6.06 -7.38 11.64
N TYR A 12 -6.18 -8.42 10.82
CA TYR A 12 -5.84 -8.33 9.41
C TYR A 12 -6.64 -7.18 8.81
N ALA A 13 -5.96 -6.21 8.21
CA ALA A 13 -6.58 -5.29 7.28
C ALA A 13 -5.85 -5.44 5.94
N VAL A 14 -6.15 -6.52 5.23
CA VAL A 14 -5.86 -6.57 3.79
C VAL A 14 -7.19 -6.71 3.07
N ASP A 15 -7.96 -5.62 3.13
CA ASP A 15 -8.97 -5.31 2.11
C ASP A 15 -8.32 -4.47 0.99
N LEU A 16 -7.00 -4.59 0.79
CA LEU A 16 -6.35 -3.95 -0.36
C LEU A 16 -6.73 -4.76 -1.58
N THR A 17 -7.64 -4.22 -2.37
CA THR A 17 -8.10 -4.86 -3.61
C THR A 17 -7.30 -4.35 -4.80
N PRO A 18 -7.27 -5.10 -5.92
CA PRO A 18 -6.79 -4.56 -7.19
C PRO A 18 -7.51 -3.27 -7.59
N GLU A 19 -8.77 -3.09 -7.19
CA GLU A 19 -9.52 -1.87 -7.47
C GLU A 19 -8.97 -0.66 -6.71
N ASP A 20 -8.56 -0.84 -5.46
CA ASP A 20 -7.96 0.23 -4.65
C ASP A 20 -6.64 0.71 -5.26
N VAL A 21 -5.80 -0.24 -5.72
CA VAL A 21 -4.55 0.08 -6.43
C VAL A 21 -4.85 0.85 -7.71
N ARG A 22 -5.80 0.37 -8.52
CA ARG A 22 -6.19 1.02 -9.77
C ARG A 22 -6.74 2.43 -9.54
N ALA A 23 -7.59 2.60 -8.54
CA ALA A 23 -8.19 3.90 -8.22
C ALA A 23 -7.12 4.91 -7.80
N LEU A 24 -6.17 4.50 -6.94
CA LEU A 24 -5.07 5.35 -6.50
C LEU A 24 -4.10 5.69 -7.64
N GLU A 25 -3.75 4.71 -8.47
CA GLU A 25 -2.92 4.92 -9.66
C GLU A 25 -3.59 5.89 -10.64
N THR A 26 -4.89 5.70 -10.92
CA THR A 26 -5.65 6.58 -11.82
C THR A 26 -5.66 8.02 -11.29
N PHE A 27 -5.89 8.19 -9.99
CA PHE A 27 -5.84 9.51 -9.36
C PHE A 27 -4.46 10.15 -9.50
N LEU A 28 -3.39 9.42 -9.14
CA LEU A 28 -2.01 9.93 -9.23
C LEU A 28 -1.63 10.31 -10.67
N ASN A 29 -1.94 9.46 -11.65
CA ASN A 29 -1.67 9.73 -13.05
C ASN A 29 -2.42 10.97 -13.55
N ALA A 30 -3.66 11.18 -13.11
CA ALA A 30 -4.41 12.40 -13.43
C ALA A 30 -3.78 13.65 -12.80
N GLN A 31 -3.36 13.60 -11.53
CA GLN A 31 -2.71 14.74 -10.88
C GLN A 31 -1.36 15.07 -11.51
N LEU A 32 -0.51 14.07 -11.68
CA LEU A 32 0.83 14.22 -12.24
C LEU A 32 0.78 14.63 -13.71
N GLY A 33 -0.20 14.15 -14.49
CA GLY A 33 -0.44 14.59 -15.86
C GLY A 33 -0.71 16.10 -15.94
N ARG A 34 -1.60 16.62 -15.08
CA ARG A 34 -1.89 18.07 -15.01
C ARG A 34 -0.66 18.89 -14.66
N VAL A 35 0.15 18.41 -13.71
CA VAL A 35 1.41 19.09 -13.33
C VAL A 35 2.41 19.05 -14.48
N SER A 36 2.51 17.91 -15.19
CA SER A 36 3.39 17.76 -16.35
C SER A 36 3.03 18.74 -17.48
N GLU A 37 1.74 18.96 -17.74
CA GLU A 37 1.29 19.93 -18.75
C GLU A 37 1.71 21.38 -18.42
N GLN A 38 1.77 21.73 -17.13
CA GLN A 38 2.18 23.07 -16.68
C GLN A 38 3.68 23.30 -16.77
N ILE A 39 4.49 22.27 -16.51
CA ILE A 39 5.95 22.34 -16.53
C ILE A 39 6.49 22.34 -17.97
N GLY A 40 5.76 21.73 -18.91
CA GLY A 40 6.21 21.54 -20.29
C GLY A 40 7.20 20.37 -20.44
N GLU A 41 7.73 20.18 -21.64
CA GLU A 41 8.43 18.93 -22.00
C GLU A 41 9.95 18.94 -21.76
N THR A 42 10.54 20.08 -21.41
CA THR A 42 12.01 20.24 -21.33
C THR A 42 12.50 20.67 -19.95
N GLY A 43 13.79 20.43 -19.68
CA GLY A 43 14.44 20.80 -18.42
C GLY A 43 14.35 19.74 -17.33
N GLU A 44 15.09 19.98 -16.24
CA GLU A 44 15.25 19.03 -15.13
C GLU A 44 13.92 18.69 -14.43
N THR A 45 13.02 19.66 -14.32
CA THR A 45 11.70 19.47 -13.72
C THR A 45 10.83 18.54 -14.57
N SER A 46 10.87 18.65 -15.90
CA SER A 46 10.20 17.71 -16.81
C SER A 46 10.75 16.29 -16.65
N PHE A 47 12.08 16.13 -16.54
CA PHE A 47 12.71 14.83 -16.33
C PHE A 47 12.36 14.22 -14.97
N ALA A 48 12.31 15.02 -13.91
CA ALA A 48 11.86 14.59 -12.59
C ALA A 48 10.39 14.14 -12.61
N MET A 49 9.52 14.89 -13.29
CA MET A 49 8.10 14.54 -13.43
C MET A 49 7.90 13.22 -14.18
N ARG A 50 8.60 13.03 -15.30
CA ARG A 50 8.59 11.76 -16.06
C ARG A 50 9.08 10.60 -15.21
N SER A 51 10.14 10.81 -14.42
CA SER A 51 10.67 9.79 -13.52
C SER A 51 9.67 9.41 -12.43
N LEU A 52 8.95 10.40 -11.87
CA LEU A 52 7.91 10.16 -10.88
C LEU A 52 6.72 9.39 -11.47
N LEU A 53 6.26 9.72 -12.67
CA LEU A 53 5.21 8.98 -13.38
C LEU A 53 5.57 7.51 -13.60
N ILE A 54 6.83 7.25 -14.00
CA ILE A 54 7.35 5.88 -14.16
C ILE A 54 7.31 5.15 -12.82
N LEU A 55 7.81 5.77 -11.74
CA LEU A 55 7.83 5.16 -10.41
C LEU A 55 6.43 4.84 -9.88
N VAL A 56 5.44 5.73 -10.11
CA VAL A 56 4.04 5.46 -9.75
C VAL A 56 3.50 4.26 -10.52
N SER A 57 3.72 4.23 -11.84
CA SER A 57 3.25 3.14 -12.71
C SER A 57 3.91 1.81 -12.36
N ASP A 58 5.22 1.80 -12.09
CA ASP A 58 5.97 0.61 -11.71
C ASP A 58 5.51 0.05 -10.35
N SER A 59 5.32 0.93 -9.35
CA SER A 59 4.81 0.51 -8.04
C SER A 59 3.38 -0.02 -8.10
N ALA A 60 2.49 0.62 -8.87
CA ALA A 60 1.12 0.13 -9.07
C ALA A 60 1.09 -1.19 -9.84
N GLY A 61 1.87 -1.30 -10.91
CA GLY A 61 2.02 -2.54 -11.68
C GLY A 61 2.56 -3.70 -10.83
N PHE A 62 3.53 -3.43 -9.96
CA PHE A 62 4.07 -4.43 -9.06
C PHE A 62 3.05 -4.84 -7.98
N LEU A 63 2.30 -3.90 -7.40
CA LEU A 63 1.19 -4.22 -6.50
C LEU A 63 0.14 -5.11 -7.16
N HIS A 64 -0.23 -4.81 -8.41
CA HIS A 64 -1.16 -5.65 -9.15
C HIS A 64 -0.66 -7.08 -9.29
N GLN A 65 0.64 -7.28 -9.54
CA GLN A 65 1.23 -8.62 -9.60
C GLN A 65 1.26 -9.32 -8.24
N LEU A 66 1.56 -8.60 -7.15
CA LEU A 66 1.60 -9.18 -5.81
C LEU A 66 0.21 -9.61 -5.32
N LEU A 67 -0.85 -8.86 -5.69
CA LEU A 67 -2.22 -9.14 -5.30
C LEU A 67 -2.86 -10.33 -6.04
N THR A 68 -2.25 -10.87 -7.10
CA THR A 68 -2.73 -12.11 -7.75
C THR A 68 -2.21 -13.38 -7.09
N VAL A 69 -1.26 -13.27 -6.17
CA VAL A 69 -0.64 -14.43 -5.51
C VAL A 69 -1.56 -14.91 -4.40
N GLU A 70 -2.11 -16.12 -4.54
CA GLU A 70 -3.04 -16.71 -3.54
C GLU A 70 -2.36 -16.95 -2.17
N ARG A 71 -1.06 -17.24 -2.17
CA ARG A 71 -0.25 -17.52 -0.97
C ARG A 71 1.06 -16.75 -1.03
N PRO A 72 1.06 -15.44 -0.73
CA PRO A 72 2.25 -14.62 -0.86
C PRO A 72 3.29 -14.98 0.20
N GLU A 73 4.53 -15.17 -0.25
CA GLU A 73 5.72 -15.33 0.58
C GLU A 73 5.93 -14.11 1.49
N PRO A 74 6.68 -14.23 2.60
CA PRO A 74 6.96 -13.11 3.51
C PRO A 74 7.45 -11.84 2.79
N TRP A 75 8.37 -11.98 1.84
CA TRP A 75 8.90 -10.84 1.09
C TRP A 75 7.84 -10.18 0.18
N GLN A 76 6.86 -10.94 -0.33
CA GLN A 76 5.77 -10.42 -1.17
C GLN A 76 4.78 -9.61 -0.35
N ARG A 77 4.50 -10.05 0.89
CA ARG A 77 3.69 -9.29 1.85
C ARG A 77 4.38 -7.99 2.26
N ALA A 78 5.68 -8.04 2.57
CA ALA A 78 6.47 -6.84 2.86
C ALA A 78 6.53 -5.87 1.68
N ALA A 79 6.70 -6.39 0.46
CA ALA A 79 6.67 -5.59 -0.77
C ALA A 79 5.30 -4.91 -0.97
N THR A 80 4.19 -5.62 -0.73
CA THR A 80 2.83 -5.05 -0.82
C THR A 80 2.66 -3.85 0.10
N VAL A 81 3.09 -3.97 1.36
CA VAL A 81 3.04 -2.88 2.35
C VAL A 81 3.85 -1.68 1.85
N ARG A 82 5.09 -1.93 1.43
CA ARG A 82 6.03 -0.88 1.00
C ARG A 82 5.52 -0.10 -0.21
N GLU A 83 5.07 -0.81 -1.25
CA GLU A 83 4.60 -0.15 -2.47
C GLU A 83 3.29 0.60 -2.23
N TRP A 84 2.37 0.06 -1.42
CA TRP A 84 1.15 0.77 -1.03
C TRP A 84 1.44 2.06 -0.25
N GLN A 85 2.34 1.98 0.73
CA GLN A 85 2.78 3.15 1.49
C GLN A 85 3.42 4.21 0.57
N ARG A 86 4.23 3.78 -0.40
CA ARG A 86 4.83 4.69 -1.39
C ARG A 86 3.75 5.45 -2.18
N LEU A 87 2.80 4.73 -2.81
CA LEU A 87 1.75 5.37 -3.61
C LEU A 87 0.90 6.34 -2.78
N ARG A 88 0.51 5.95 -1.57
CA ARG A 88 -0.28 6.82 -0.69
C ARG A 88 0.47 8.04 -0.20
N SER A 89 1.76 7.90 0.09
CA SER A 89 2.59 9.03 0.51
C SER A 89 2.71 10.03 -0.63
N THR A 90 2.90 9.55 -1.87
CA THR A 90 2.86 10.40 -3.07
C THR A 90 1.49 11.06 -3.27
N ALA A 91 0.39 10.33 -3.03
CA ALA A 91 -0.95 10.89 -3.18
C ALA A 91 -1.31 11.94 -2.12
N LEU A 92 -0.69 11.86 -0.93
CA LEU A 92 -0.97 12.76 0.18
C LEU A 92 -0.68 14.23 -0.16
N ASP A 93 0.33 14.49 -0.99
CA ASP A 93 0.64 15.85 -1.46
C ASP A 93 -0.51 16.46 -2.30
N PHE A 94 -1.40 15.62 -2.82
CA PHE A 94 -2.59 15.99 -3.59
C PHE A 94 -3.90 15.86 -2.81
N ASN A 95 -3.85 15.78 -1.47
CA ASN A 95 -5.05 15.58 -0.63
C ASN A 95 -6.12 16.68 -0.75
N HIS A 96 -5.75 17.84 -1.30
CA HIS A 96 -6.61 18.98 -1.54
C HIS A 96 -7.26 18.97 -2.93
N CYS A 97 -6.88 18.03 -3.80
CA CYS A 97 -7.42 17.90 -5.15
C CYS A 97 -8.71 17.09 -5.16
N ASP A 98 -9.64 17.47 -6.06
CA ASP A 98 -10.86 16.70 -6.30
C ASP A 98 -10.56 15.25 -6.66
N GLY A 99 -11.34 14.34 -6.08
CA GLY A 99 -11.20 12.89 -6.27
C GLY A 99 -10.20 12.21 -5.34
N PHE A 100 -9.56 12.95 -4.43
CA PHE A 100 -8.78 12.33 -3.36
C PHE A 100 -9.71 11.64 -2.35
N ASP A 101 -9.49 10.35 -2.10
CA ASP A 101 -10.33 9.53 -1.23
C ASP A 101 -9.54 9.07 0.01
N TYR A 102 -9.63 9.87 1.07
CA TYR A 102 -8.93 9.59 2.33
C TYR A 102 -9.43 8.29 2.97
N ASP A 103 -10.74 8.07 3.01
CA ASP A 103 -11.32 6.90 3.68
C ASP A 103 -10.94 5.61 2.97
N ARG A 104 -10.92 5.63 1.63
CA ARG A 104 -10.53 4.47 0.83
C ARG A 104 -9.04 4.19 0.90
N TRP A 105 -8.19 5.21 0.75
CA TRP A 105 -6.76 4.99 0.62
C TRP A 105 -6.03 5.01 1.96
N TRP A 106 -6.58 5.63 3.01
CA TRP A 106 -5.89 5.74 4.28
C TRP A 106 -6.03 4.51 5.21
N LYS A 107 -6.37 3.34 4.67
CA LYS A 107 -6.39 2.05 5.38
C LYS A 107 -4.99 1.69 5.89
N GLN A 108 -4.81 1.48 7.20
CA GLN A 108 -3.50 1.06 7.73
C GLN A 108 -3.16 -0.36 7.27
N ILE A 109 -2.22 -0.50 6.32
CA ILE A 109 -1.56 -1.78 6.05
C ILE A 109 -0.34 -1.83 6.98
N ARG A 110 -0.40 -2.69 8.01
CA ARG A 110 0.68 -2.85 9.00
C ARG A 110 1.65 -3.95 8.57
N HIS A 111 2.93 -3.73 8.87
CA HIS A 111 4.02 -4.69 8.69
C HIS A 111 3.93 -5.78 9.76
N TYR A 112 4.25 -7.03 9.42
CA TYR A 112 4.92 -7.94 10.35
C TYR A 112 6.41 -7.80 10.06
N ASP A 113 7.26 -7.60 11.06
CA ASP A 113 8.67 -7.91 10.87
C ASP A 113 8.91 -9.42 11.06
N ALA A 114 10.11 -9.89 10.73
CA ALA A 114 10.45 -11.31 10.84
C ALA A 114 10.43 -11.83 12.29
N ALA A 115 10.61 -10.96 13.29
CA ALA A 115 10.53 -11.31 14.70
C ALA A 115 9.06 -11.43 15.14
N ASP A 116 8.17 -10.56 14.66
CA ASP A 116 6.73 -10.64 14.87
C ASP A 116 6.13 -11.89 14.21
N GLU A 117 6.65 -12.28 13.04
CA GLU A 117 6.25 -13.52 12.35
C GLU A 117 6.75 -14.76 13.11
N ALA A 118 8.02 -14.80 13.53
CA ALA A 118 8.57 -15.92 14.28
C ALA A 118 7.92 -16.10 15.67
N ALA A 119 7.59 -15.00 16.35
CA ALA A 119 6.89 -15.04 17.64
C ALA A 119 5.46 -15.57 17.52
N GLU A 120 4.76 -15.26 16.43
CA GLU A 120 3.40 -15.77 16.19
C GLU A 120 3.41 -17.25 15.77
N GLU A 121 4.37 -17.68 14.95
CA GLU A 121 4.55 -19.11 14.64
C GLU A 121 4.85 -19.95 15.90
N GLU A 122 5.66 -19.42 16.82
CA GLU A 122 5.95 -20.06 18.10
C GLU A 122 4.69 -20.18 18.97
N ARG A 123 3.87 -19.13 18.99
CA ARG A 123 2.60 -19.11 19.73
C ARG A 123 1.61 -20.15 19.19
N ILE A 124 1.47 -20.27 17.87
CA ILE A 124 0.61 -21.28 17.21
C ILE A 124 1.09 -22.70 17.55
N ARG A 125 2.40 -22.96 17.50
CA ARG A 125 3.00 -24.25 17.88
C ARG A 125 2.70 -24.60 19.34
N HIS A 126 2.80 -23.64 20.26
CA HIS A 126 2.50 -23.84 21.67
C HIS A 126 1.03 -24.22 21.92
N PHE A 127 0.08 -23.57 21.23
CA PHE A 127 -1.34 -23.91 21.31
C PHE A 127 -1.70 -25.26 20.66
N ALA A 128 -0.98 -25.67 19.62
CA ALA A 128 -1.15 -26.98 18.99
C ALA A 128 -0.59 -28.14 19.83
N ALA A 129 0.47 -27.90 20.63
CA ALA A 129 1.10 -28.91 21.49
C ALA A 129 0.38 -29.13 22.84
N THR A 130 -0.58 -28.27 23.20
CA THR A 130 -1.32 -28.35 24.48
C THR A 130 -2.70 -29.03 24.31
N ARG A 131 -2.86 -29.85 23.25
CA ARG A 131 -4.05 -30.69 23.02
C ARG A 131 -3.76 -32.15 23.29
#